data_AF-A0A376G0U5-F1
#
_entry.id   AF-A0A376G0U5-F1
#
_cell.length_a   1.000
_cell.length_b   1.000
_cell.length_c   1.000
_cell.angle_alpha   90.00
_cell.angle_beta   90.00
_cell.angle_gamma   90.00
#
_symmetry.space_group_name_H-M   'P 1'
#
loop_
_entity.id
_entity.type
_entity.pdbx_description
1 polymer ?
#
loop_
_entity_poly.entity_id
_entity_poly.type
_entity_poly.pdbx_seq_one_letter_code
_entity_poly.pdbx_strand_id
1 'polypeptide(L)'
;MSLKLNKPKGNSPASPTKFNPTGFGVLVEDLIGFPSRDELGIRLEGNIVLRPGATFFEFYHTNTKADASFETEAEQDSIKITPKFVAQHPGNEVESREFIAKMLGKDVILFVGSCDENGFDVIGEPCLPMQLVPSQTNSSDGKFFTLTWQAYGTTDKLNAFYEGNIIRGEIPESTGKAVTINGSVSKVVQVASAAVTDTLTIATSNLKNNDMVTLIGSGGVAPYTLESGVAGGVTVILFNGTQWTALENASITLRYVDAGATKYLVEVARG
;
A
#
# COMPACT_ATOMS: atom_id res chain seq x y z
N MET A 1 -29.25 -2.31 1.69
CA MET A 1 -28.47 -3.06 2.70
C MET A 1 -28.57 -2.31 4.03
N SER A 2 -28.88 -2.96 5.15
CA SER A 2 -28.94 -2.26 6.45
C SER A 2 -27.52 -2.10 6.98
N LEU A 3 -26.97 -0.88 6.92
CA LEU A 3 -25.68 -0.53 7.52
C LEU A 3 -25.86 -0.52 9.04
N LYS A 4 -25.23 -1.46 9.74
CA LYS A 4 -25.23 -1.54 11.20
C LYS A 4 -23.82 -1.32 11.73
N LEU A 5 -23.63 -0.28 12.54
CA LEU A 5 -22.39 -0.05 13.27
C LEU A 5 -22.44 -0.87 14.57
N ASN A 6 -21.64 -1.93 14.64
CA ASN A 6 -21.56 -2.77 15.83
C ASN A 6 -20.58 -2.18 16.86
N LYS A 7 -20.78 -2.50 18.14
CA LYS A 7 -19.83 -2.12 19.19
C LYS A 7 -18.44 -2.68 18.85
N PRO A 8 -17.36 -1.87 18.93
CA PRO A 8 -16.00 -2.34 18.69
C PRO A 8 -15.64 -3.50 19.63
N LYS A 9 -14.87 -4.47 19.12
CA LYS A 9 -14.38 -5.61 19.90
C LYS A 9 -13.31 -5.13 20.88
N GLY A 10 -13.57 -5.22 22.19
CA GLY A 10 -12.60 -4.88 23.23
C GLY A 10 -13.23 -4.60 24.59
N ASN A 11 -12.45 -4.77 25.66
CA ASN A 11 -12.91 -4.51 27.03
C ASN A 11 -13.02 -3.01 27.36
N SER A 12 -12.31 -2.15 26.62
CA SER A 12 -12.32 -0.68 26.80
C SER A 12 -12.16 0.03 25.45
N PRO A 13 -13.26 0.41 24.79
CA PRO A 13 -13.22 1.07 23.48
C PRO A 13 -12.77 2.54 23.51
N ALA A 14 -12.53 3.11 24.69
CA ALA A 14 -11.97 4.45 24.89
C ALA A 14 -10.46 4.43 25.20
N SER A 15 -9.83 3.25 25.18
CA SER A 15 -8.38 3.16 25.35
C SER A 15 -7.67 3.81 24.15
N PRO A 16 -6.56 4.54 24.35
CA PRO A 16 -5.82 5.13 23.24
C PRO A 16 -5.39 4.05 22.25
N THR A 17 -5.63 4.29 20.96
CA THR A 17 -5.12 3.42 19.90
C THR A 17 -3.61 3.33 20.01
N LYS A 18 -3.10 2.11 20.11
CA LYS A 18 -1.66 1.87 20.08
C LYS A 18 -1.26 1.71 18.63
N PHE A 19 -0.66 2.77 18.08
CA PHE A 19 -0.05 2.68 16.77
C PHE A 19 1.23 1.86 16.82
N ASN A 20 1.54 1.18 15.72
CA ASN A 20 2.86 0.58 15.56
C ASN A 20 3.92 1.69 15.58
N PRO A 21 5.12 1.42 16.14
CA PRO A 21 6.20 2.41 16.23
C PRO A 21 6.74 2.85 14.87
N THR A 22 6.44 2.08 13.82
CA THR A 22 6.94 2.31 12.47
C THR A 22 5.75 2.58 11.55
N GLY A 23 5.71 3.78 11.01
CA GLY A 23 4.85 4.15 9.90
C GLY A 23 5.57 3.97 8.56
N PHE A 24 4.79 3.77 7.51
CA PHE A 24 5.29 3.67 6.14
C PHE A 24 4.70 4.80 5.30
N GLY A 25 5.41 5.19 4.26
CA GLY A 25 4.89 6.13 3.29
C GLY A 25 5.46 5.90 1.91
N VAL A 26 4.77 6.42 0.91
CA VAL A 26 5.19 6.40 -0.49
C VAL A 26 5.11 7.82 -1.04
N LEU A 27 6.04 8.16 -1.90
CA LEU A 27 5.98 9.38 -2.70
C LEU A 27 4.96 9.20 -3.84
N VAL A 28 4.10 10.20 -4.05
CA VAL A 28 3.13 10.14 -5.17
C VAL A 28 3.85 10.10 -6.52
N GLU A 29 5.02 10.72 -6.62
CA GLU A 29 5.88 10.63 -7.80
C GLU A 29 6.39 9.20 -8.08
N ASP A 30 6.37 8.28 -7.14
CA ASP A 30 6.85 6.91 -7.32
C ASP A 30 5.71 5.91 -7.59
N LEU A 31 4.47 6.39 -7.60
CA LEU A 31 3.29 5.57 -7.77
C LEU A 31 3.00 5.33 -9.26
N ILE A 32 2.86 4.06 -9.64
CA ILE A 32 2.33 3.65 -10.96
C ILE A 32 0.82 3.44 -10.87
N GLY A 33 0.37 2.76 -9.82
CA GLY A 33 -1.03 2.35 -9.69
C GLY A 33 -1.49 2.38 -8.25
N PHE A 34 -2.70 2.93 -8.05
CA PHE A 34 -3.40 2.93 -6.77
C PHE A 34 -4.63 2.02 -6.85
N PRO A 35 -4.82 1.08 -5.91
CA PRO A 35 -5.97 0.19 -5.90
C PRO A 35 -7.27 0.96 -5.67
N SER A 36 -8.37 0.42 -6.18
CA SER A 36 -9.71 0.98 -5.96
C SER A 36 -10.23 0.61 -4.58
N ARG A 37 -11.18 1.40 -4.05
CA ARG A 37 -11.88 1.10 -2.80
C ARG A 37 -13.00 0.08 -3.06
N ASP A 38 -13.33 -0.71 -2.05
CA ASP A 38 -14.44 -1.66 -2.03
C ASP A 38 -15.82 -0.97 -2.14
N GLU A 39 -16.89 -1.75 -2.23
CA GLU A 39 -18.27 -1.24 -2.37
C GLU A 39 -18.69 -0.30 -1.23
N LEU A 40 -18.08 -0.45 -0.04
CA LEU A 40 -18.32 0.40 1.12
C LEU A 40 -17.36 1.60 1.21
N GLY A 41 -16.39 1.70 0.30
CA GLY A 41 -15.50 2.84 0.16
C GLY A 41 -14.36 2.91 1.16
N ILE A 42 -14.03 1.83 1.88
CA ILE A 42 -12.99 1.84 2.92
C ILE A 42 -11.82 0.93 2.55
N ARG A 43 -12.05 -0.32 2.16
CA ARG A 43 -10.96 -1.27 1.93
C ARG A 43 -10.37 -1.10 0.54
N LEU A 44 -9.06 -1.07 0.43
CA LEU A 44 -8.39 -1.07 -0.87
C LEU A 44 -8.33 -2.49 -1.45
N GLU A 45 -8.91 -2.67 -2.62
CA GLU A 45 -8.91 -3.93 -3.36
C GLU A 45 -7.68 -3.99 -4.27
N GLY A 46 -6.62 -4.63 -3.76
CA GLY A 46 -5.37 -4.84 -4.49
C GLY A 46 -4.16 -4.26 -3.76
N ASN A 47 -3.01 -4.32 -4.43
CA ASN A 47 -1.75 -3.80 -3.91
C ASN A 47 -1.41 -2.46 -4.55
N ILE A 48 -0.62 -1.67 -3.82
CA ILE A 48 0.02 -0.46 -4.35
C ILE A 48 1.14 -0.87 -5.31
N VAL A 49 1.18 -0.22 -6.47
CA VAL A 49 2.18 -0.50 -7.51
C VAL A 49 3.14 0.67 -7.60
N LEU A 50 4.40 0.41 -7.30
CA LEU A 50 5.47 1.41 -7.35
C LEU A 50 6.29 1.26 -8.64
N ARG A 51 6.95 2.34 -9.04
CA ARG A 51 7.96 2.30 -10.11
C ARG A 51 9.09 1.31 -9.75
N PRO A 52 9.70 0.66 -10.76
CA PRO A 52 10.89 -0.15 -10.54
C PRO A 52 11.96 0.62 -9.74
N GLY A 53 12.45 0.01 -8.66
CA GLY A 53 13.46 0.60 -7.77
C GLY A 53 12.92 1.56 -6.70
N ALA A 54 11.63 1.93 -6.73
CA ALA A 54 11.01 2.70 -5.66
C ALA A 54 10.56 1.79 -4.51
N THR A 55 10.72 2.30 -3.28
CA THR A 55 10.36 1.59 -2.05
C THR A 55 9.54 2.50 -1.13
N PHE A 56 8.85 1.89 -0.18
CA PHE A 56 8.23 2.64 0.90
C PHE A 56 9.33 3.21 1.80
N PHE A 57 9.22 4.47 2.17
CA PHE A 57 10.03 5.02 3.23
C PHE A 57 9.44 4.63 4.58
N GLU A 58 10.30 4.33 5.54
CA GLU A 58 9.91 4.03 6.91
C GLU A 58 10.21 5.24 7.80
N PHE A 59 9.32 5.52 8.74
CA PHE A 59 9.58 6.53 9.76
C PHE A 59 9.19 6.00 11.14
N TYR A 60 10.07 6.22 12.11
CA TYR A 60 9.83 5.86 13.49
C TYR A 60 9.08 6.98 14.21
N HIS A 61 8.08 6.62 15.01
CA HIS A 61 7.40 7.53 15.91
C HIS A 61 7.03 6.85 17.22
N THR A 62 6.72 7.67 18.22
CA THR A 62 6.27 7.20 19.53
C THR A 62 4.82 6.71 19.44
N ASN A 63 4.56 5.45 19.82
CA ASN A 63 3.26 4.78 19.67
C ASN A 63 2.09 5.53 20.31
N THR A 64 2.32 6.19 21.45
CA THR A 64 1.29 6.87 22.25
C THR A 64 1.12 8.35 21.90
N LYS A 65 1.93 8.85 20.96
CA LYS A 65 1.95 10.25 20.51
C LYS A 65 1.73 10.35 19.00
N ALA A 66 1.10 9.32 18.43
CA ALA A 66 0.58 9.34 17.08
C ALA A 66 -0.93 9.52 17.12
N ASP A 67 -1.44 10.32 16.21
CA ASP A 67 -2.86 10.59 16.03
C ASP A 67 -3.17 10.61 14.54
N ALA A 68 -4.02 9.67 14.10
CA ALA A 68 -4.61 9.66 12.78
C ALA A 68 -6.01 10.26 12.89
N SER A 69 -6.12 11.53 12.57
CA SER A 69 -7.35 12.30 12.69
C SER A 69 -7.78 12.87 11.35
N PHE A 70 -9.01 13.38 11.31
CA PHE A 70 -9.51 14.14 10.18
C PHE A 70 -10.30 15.31 10.72
N GLU A 71 -10.16 16.46 10.07
CA GLU A 71 -10.95 17.65 10.38
C GLU A 71 -12.14 17.69 9.43
N THR A 72 -13.34 17.98 9.96
CA THR A 72 -14.55 18.07 9.14
C THR A 72 -15.11 19.47 9.14
N GLU A 73 -15.27 20.07 7.97
CA GLU A 73 -16.13 21.23 7.78
C GLU A 73 -17.47 20.73 7.25
N ALA A 74 -18.56 20.96 7.99
CA ALA A 74 -19.88 20.49 7.61
C ALA A 74 -20.82 21.69 7.44
N GLU A 75 -21.10 22.04 6.19
CA GLU A 75 -22.26 22.84 5.81
C GLU A 75 -23.36 21.89 5.30
N GLN A 76 -24.62 22.30 5.34
CA GLN A 76 -25.80 21.45 5.13
C GLN A 76 -25.74 20.57 3.86
N ASP A 77 -25.02 21.03 2.82
CA ASP A 77 -24.81 20.33 1.54
C ASP A 77 -23.32 20.16 1.19
N SER A 78 -22.40 20.34 2.14
CA SER A 78 -20.95 20.26 1.91
C SER A 78 -20.23 19.75 3.15
N ILE A 79 -20.04 18.43 3.21
CA ILE A 79 -19.12 17.80 4.16
C ILE A 79 -17.75 17.71 3.50
N LYS A 80 -16.78 18.39 4.08
CA LYS A 80 -15.38 18.40 3.64
C LYS A 80 -14.54 17.76 4.73
N ILE A 81 -13.75 16.77 4.35
CA ILE A 81 -12.87 16.02 5.25
C ILE A 81 -11.42 16.35 4.89
N THR A 82 -10.65 16.86 5.83
CA THR A 82 -9.22 17.09 5.69
C THR A 82 -8.47 16.03 6.49
N PRO A 83 -7.85 15.03 5.84
CA PRO A 83 -7.07 14.02 6.55
C PRO A 83 -5.82 14.64 7.17
N LYS A 84 -5.45 14.12 8.35
CA LYS A 84 -4.31 14.60 9.14
C LYS A 84 -3.66 13.44 9.89
N PHE A 85 -2.34 13.48 9.99
CA PHE A 85 -1.59 12.55 10.81
C PHE A 85 -0.50 13.28 11.58
N VAL A 86 -0.55 13.22 12.91
CA VAL A 86 0.43 13.88 13.79
C VAL A 86 1.19 12.81 14.54
N ALA A 87 2.52 12.86 14.49
CA ALA A 87 3.38 11.90 15.19
C ALA A 87 4.60 12.57 15.83
N GLN A 88 5.12 12.00 16.91
CA GLN A 88 6.34 12.50 17.57
C GLN A 88 7.52 11.56 17.40
N HIS A 89 8.62 12.08 16.87
CA HIS A 89 9.91 11.42 16.75
C HIS A 89 10.88 11.98 17.81
N PRO A 90 11.39 11.15 18.74
CA PRO A 90 12.30 11.60 19.79
C PRO A 90 13.68 11.92 19.21
N GLY A 91 14.43 12.78 19.91
CA GLY A 91 15.80 13.11 19.54
C GLY A 91 15.90 14.29 18.58
N ASN A 92 17.14 14.61 18.22
CA ASN A 92 17.47 15.73 17.35
C ASN A 92 18.76 15.45 16.56
N GLU A 93 18.87 14.22 16.09
CA GLU A 93 20.03 13.72 15.36
C GLU A 93 20.07 14.32 13.94
N VAL A 94 21.23 14.27 13.30
CA VAL A 94 21.43 14.87 11.96
C VAL A 94 20.60 14.12 10.93
N GLU A 95 20.53 12.81 11.07
CA GLU A 95 19.77 11.87 10.23
C GLU A 95 18.28 12.21 10.23
N SER A 96 17.70 12.51 11.41
CA SER A 96 16.30 12.94 11.52
C SER A 96 16.06 14.27 10.80
N ARG A 97 17.02 15.20 10.84
CA ARG A 97 16.92 16.49 10.13
C ARG A 97 17.08 16.33 8.63
N GLU A 98 17.98 15.48 8.17
CA GLU A 98 18.17 15.17 6.75
C GLU A 98 16.93 14.50 6.16
N PHE A 99 16.32 13.57 6.90
CA PHE A 99 15.06 12.95 6.52
C PHE A 99 13.95 14.00 6.36
N ILE A 100 13.76 14.86 7.37
CA ILE A 100 12.76 15.93 7.33
C ILE A 100 13.04 16.87 6.16
N ALA A 101 14.29 17.30 5.96
CA ALA A 101 14.69 18.19 4.88
C ALA A 101 14.41 17.58 3.49
N LYS A 102 14.63 16.26 3.33
CA LYS A 102 14.34 15.55 2.08
C LYS A 102 12.85 15.38 1.80
N MET A 103 12.03 15.26 2.85
CA MET A 103 10.58 15.06 2.74
C MET A 103 9.79 16.38 2.69
N LEU A 104 10.41 17.50 3.03
CA LEU A 104 9.77 18.81 2.95
C LEU A 104 9.34 19.14 1.51
N GLY A 105 8.07 19.52 1.36
CA GLY A 105 7.48 19.88 0.07
C GLY A 105 7.23 18.70 -0.88
N LYS A 106 7.42 17.45 -0.41
CA LYS A 106 7.09 16.26 -1.18
C LYS A 106 5.67 15.79 -0.89
N ASP A 107 4.99 15.34 -1.94
CA ASP A 107 3.66 14.76 -1.88
C ASP A 107 3.74 13.27 -1.53
N VAL A 108 3.11 12.88 -0.42
CA VAL A 108 3.15 11.50 0.10
C VAL A 108 1.76 10.93 0.37
N ILE A 109 1.69 9.61 0.40
CA ILE A 109 0.58 8.84 0.97
C ILE A 109 1.14 8.01 2.12
N LEU A 110 0.49 8.04 3.27
CA LEU A 110 0.96 7.37 4.49
C LEU A 110 0.16 6.09 4.76
N PHE A 111 0.84 5.11 5.33
CA PHE A 111 0.33 3.81 5.72
C PHE A 111 0.70 3.57 7.19
N VAL A 112 -0.29 3.69 8.07
CA VAL A 112 -0.08 3.63 9.52
C VAL A 112 -0.78 2.40 10.06
N GLY A 113 -0.02 1.48 10.63
CA GLY A 113 -0.58 0.27 11.23
C GLY A 113 -0.93 0.49 12.70
N SER A 114 -2.04 -0.12 13.15
CA SER A 114 -2.33 -0.28 14.56
C SER A 114 -1.75 -1.60 15.08
N CYS A 115 -1.54 -1.73 16.39
CA CYS A 115 -1.13 -3.01 16.98
C CYS A 115 -2.28 -4.02 17.06
N ASP A 116 -3.52 -3.55 16.99
CA ASP A 116 -4.72 -4.36 17.22
C ASP A 116 -5.27 -4.99 15.93
N GLU A 117 -4.90 -4.45 14.77
CA GLU A 117 -5.38 -4.91 13.46
C GLU A 117 -4.23 -5.25 12.49
N ASN A 118 -4.40 -6.31 11.72
CA ASN A 118 -3.46 -6.69 10.67
C ASN A 118 -3.80 -5.91 9.39
N GLY A 119 -3.29 -4.70 9.28
CA GLY A 119 -3.44 -3.82 8.13
C GLY A 119 -2.93 -2.42 8.41
N PHE A 120 -3.10 -1.53 7.44
CA PHE A 120 -2.65 -0.15 7.52
C PHE A 120 -3.80 0.80 7.18
N ASP A 121 -4.00 1.81 8.02
CA ASP A 121 -4.79 2.97 7.66
C ASP A 121 -4.01 3.80 6.64
N VAL A 122 -4.63 4.03 5.49
CA VAL A 122 -4.08 4.82 4.39
C VAL A 122 -4.61 6.24 4.48
N ILE A 123 -3.68 7.17 4.66
CA ILE A 123 -3.97 8.59 4.85
C ILE A 123 -3.44 9.36 3.64
N GLY A 124 -4.34 10.04 2.95
CA GLY A 124 -4.10 10.68 1.66
C GLY A 124 -4.54 9.82 0.48
N GLU A 125 -4.68 10.46 -0.68
CA GLU A 125 -4.98 9.82 -1.97
C GLU A 125 -4.04 10.37 -3.04
N PRO A 126 -3.83 9.69 -4.18
CA PRO A 126 -2.96 10.21 -5.24
C PRO A 126 -3.36 11.59 -5.76
N CYS A 127 -4.66 11.90 -5.74
CA CYS A 127 -5.20 13.21 -6.14
C CYS A 127 -5.29 14.21 -4.97
N LEU A 128 -5.10 13.75 -3.73
CA LEU A 128 -5.08 14.57 -2.52
C LEU A 128 -3.91 14.11 -1.62
N PRO A 129 -2.66 14.43 -2.02
CA PRO A 129 -1.49 14.02 -1.26
C PRO A 129 -1.39 14.74 0.08
N MET A 130 -0.63 14.12 0.98
CA MET A 130 -0.24 14.69 2.26
C MET A 130 1.13 15.35 2.12
N GLN A 131 1.37 16.43 2.86
CA GLN A 131 2.69 17.06 2.94
C GLN A 131 3.15 17.19 4.39
N LEU A 132 4.46 17.09 4.60
CA LEU A 132 5.07 17.24 5.91
C LEU A 132 5.16 18.71 6.34
N VAL A 133 4.61 18.99 7.51
CA VAL A 133 4.78 20.22 8.28
C VAL A 133 5.49 19.85 9.59
N PRO A 134 6.83 19.91 9.62
CA PRO A 134 7.59 19.54 10.79
C PRO A 134 7.64 20.70 11.79
N SER A 135 7.59 20.39 13.08
CA SER A 135 7.93 21.33 14.15
C SER A 135 8.92 20.71 15.12
N GLN A 136 9.77 21.54 15.72
CA GLN A 136 10.82 21.09 16.62
C GLN A 136 10.64 21.69 18.00
N THR A 137 10.69 20.84 19.02
CA THR A 137 10.83 21.28 20.41
C THR A 137 12.23 20.94 20.89
N ASN A 138 12.94 21.96 21.39
CA ASN A 138 14.28 21.82 21.96
C ASN A 138 14.35 22.72 23.21
N SER A 139 13.71 22.26 24.28
CA SER A 139 13.67 22.94 25.58
C SER A 139 14.25 22.05 26.68
N SER A 140 14.25 22.55 27.92
CA SER A 140 14.59 21.77 29.11
C SER A 140 13.71 20.52 29.31
N ASP A 141 12.53 20.50 28.68
CA ASP A 141 11.53 19.44 28.84
C ASP A 141 11.74 18.27 27.87
N GLY A 142 12.58 18.46 26.84
CA GLY A 142 12.91 17.42 25.89
C GLY A 142 13.30 17.93 24.51
N LYS A 143 13.82 16.99 23.71
CA LYS A 143 14.18 17.19 22.30
C LYS A 143 13.39 16.21 21.45
N PHE A 144 12.47 16.71 20.65
CA PHE A 144 11.67 15.90 19.75
C PHE A 144 11.19 16.72 18.55
N PHE A 145 10.96 16.01 17.44
CA PHE A 145 10.26 16.53 16.27
C PHE A 145 8.81 16.09 16.30
N THR A 146 7.89 17.02 16.07
CA THR A 146 6.50 16.71 15.77
C THR A 146 6.34 16.74 14.25
N LEU A 147 6.05 15.58 13.68
CA LEU A 147 5.80 15.38 12.26
C LEU A 147 4.30 15.49 12.04
N THR A 148 3.84 16.62 11.52
CA THR A 148 2.43 16.80 11.13
C THR A 148 2.33 16.61 9.63
N TRP A 149 1.59 15.61 9.20
CA TRP A 149 1.25 15.39 7.80
C TRP A 149 -0.18 15.85 7.60
N GLN A 150 -0.41 16.74 6.65
CA GLN A 150 -1.74 17.25 6.36
C GLN A 150 -1.94 17.36 4.86
N ALA A 151 -3.18 17.10 4.41
CA ALA A 151 -3.61 17.48 3.08
C ALA A 151 -3.94 18.98 3.07
N TYR A 152 -3.71 19.64 1.94
CA TYR A 152 -4.08 21.05 1.74
C TYR A 152 -5.44 21.22 1.06
N GLY A 153 -6.04 20.12 0.59
CA GLY A 153 -7.40 20.09 0.08
C GLY A 153 -8.30 19.23 0.96
N THR A 154 -9.55 19.12 0.53
CA THR A 154 -10.60 18.37 1.23
C THR A 154 -11.12 17.25 0.36
N THR A 155 -11.51 16.15 0.98
CA THR A 155 -12.16 15.00 0.33
C THR A 155 -13.52 14.71 0.98
N ASP A 156 -14.37 13.95 0.30
CA ASP A 156 -15.60 13.38 0.83
C ASP A 156 -15.39 11.95 1.40
N LYS A 157 -14.18 11.41 1.26
CA LYS A 157 -13.83 10.04 1.67
C LYS A 157 -13.08 10.00 2.98
N LEU A 158 -13.38 8.98 3.79
CA LEU A 158 -12.58 8.64 4.97
C LEU A 158 -11.26 7.94 4.57
N ASN A 159 -10.34 7.86 5.52
CA ASN A 159 -9.10 7.11 5.36
C ASN A 159 -9.40 5.66 4.92
N ALA A 160 -8.60 5.15 3.97
CA ALA A 160 -8.78 3.80 3.46
C ALA A 160 -8.09 2.78 4.36
N PHE A 161 -8.40 1.50 4.21
CA PHE A 161 -7.73 0.40 4.90
C PHE A 161 -7.00 -0.50 3.89
N TYR A 162 -5.72 -0.77 4.11
CA TYR A 162 -4.85 -1.53 3.22
C TYR A 162 -4.34 -2.80 3.90
N GLU A 163 -4.63 -3.94 3.31
CA GLU A 163 -4.16 -5.27 3.74
C GLU A 163 -3.04 -5.82 2.83
N GLY A 164 -2.63 -5.02 1.84
CA GLY A 164 -1.63 -5.42 0.86
C GLY A 164 -0.21 -5.38 1.39
N ASN A 165 0.74 -5.66 0.49
CA ASN A 165 2.16 -5.76 0.85
C ASN A 165 2.83 -4.38 0.92
N ILE A 166 3.75 -4.20 1.88
CA ILE A 166 4.64 -3.04 1.98
C ILE A 166 6.00 -3.42 1.37
N ILE A 167 6.42 -2.71 0.32
CA ILE A 167 7.66 -2.99 -0.42
C ILE A 167 8.82 -2.26 0.27
N ARG A 168 9.72 -3.02 0.92
CA ARG A 168 10.86 -2.49 1.69
C ARG A 168 12.22 -2.69 1.03
N GLY A 169 12.24 -3.37 -0.12
CA GLY A 169 13.46 -3.71 -0.83
C GLY A 169 13.24 -3.74 -2.33
N GLU A 170 14.28 -4.12 -3.06
CA GLU A 170 14.23 -4.22 -4.51
C GLU A 170 13.18 -5.24 -4.95
N ILE A 171 12.40 -4.87 -5.97
CA ILE A 171 11.40 -5.75 -6.56
C ILE A 171 12.15 -6.77 -7.42
N PRO A 172 12.03 -8.08 -7.15
CA PRO A 172 12.70 -9.08 -7.97
C PRO A 172 12.15 -9.06 -9.39
N GLU A 173 13.05 -9.10 -10.38
CA GLU A 173 12.71 -9.22 -11.79
C GLU A 173 12.81 -10.70 -12.24
N SER A 174 11.86 -11.16 -13.05
CA SER A 174 11.98 -12.46 -13.71
C SER A 174 13.05 -12.42 -14.79
N THR A 175 13.73 -13.53 -15.05
CA THR A 175 14.74 -13.62 -16.12
C THR A 175 14.14 -13.94 -17.50
N GLY A 176 12.82 -14.11 -17.56
CA GLY A 176 12.07 -14.47 -18.77
C GLY A 176 10.62 -14.81 -18.41
N LYS A 177 10.00 -15.72 -19.19
CA LYS A 177 8.59 -16.10 -19.01
C LYS A 177 8.25 -16.82 -17.70
N ALA A 178 9.25 -17.43 -17.07
CA ALA A 178 9.07 -18.16 -15.81
C ALA A 178 9.16 -17.17 -14.64
N VAL A 179 8.02 -16.92 -14.01
CA VAL A 179 7.88 -16.02 -12.86
C VAL A 179 7.87 -16.84 -11.59
N THR A 180 8.84 -16.59 -10.70
CA THR A 180 8.89 -17.23 -9.38
C THR A 180 8.49 -16.22 -8.32
N ILE A 181 7.43 -16.53 -7.57
CA ILE A 181 6.97 -15.74 -6.43
C ILE A 181 7.34 -16.49 -5.15
N ASN A 182 8.19 -15.87 -4.34
CA ASN A 182 8.53 -16.36 -3.01
C ASN A 182 7.99 -15.38 -1.97
N GLY A 183 6.93 -15.78 -1.27
CA GLY A 183 6.26 -14.93 -0.27
C GLY A 183 7.15 -14.48 0.89
N SER A 184 8.28 -15.13 1.12
CA SER A 184 9.29 -14.71 2.12
C SER A 184 10.25 -13.65 1.59
N VAL A 185 10.39 -13.50 0.27
CA VAL A 185 11.27 -12.51 -0.38
C VAL A 185 10.45 -11.30 -0.81
N SER A 186 9.48 -11.51 -1.69
CA SER A 186 8.59 -10.46 -2.17
C SER A 186 7.29 -11.07 -2.72
N LYS A 187 6.18 -10.39 -2.45
CA LYS A 187 4.88 -10.66 -3.05
C LYS A 187 4.65 -9.82 -4.32
N VAL A 188 5.61 -8.98 -4.69
CA VAL A 188 5.60 -8.17 -5.91
C VAL A 188 6.77 -8.60 -6.78
N VAL A 189 6.52 -8.90 -8.05
CA VAL A 189 7.53 -9.35 -9.00
C VAL A 189 7.40 -8.57 -10.29
N GLN A 190 8.52 -8.09 -10.81
CA GLN A 190 8.59 -7.46 -12.12
C GLN A 190 8.82 -8.54 -13.19
N VAL A 191 8.03 -8.52 -14.24
CA VAL A 191 8.14 -9.44 -15.37
C VAL A 191 9.16 -8.88 -16.35
N ALA A 192 10.15 -9.69 -16.74
CA ALA A 192 11.15 -9.31 -17.74
C ALA A 192 10.51 -8.80 -19.04
N SER A 193 11.22 -7.90 -19.71
CA SER A 193 10.85 -7.49 -21.07
C SER A 193 10.93 -8.67 -22.05
N ALA A 194 10.09 -8.63 -23.08
CA ALA A 194 10.01 -9.70 -24.08
C ALA A 194 10.19 -9.18 -25.51
N ALA A 195 11.00 -9.91 -26.28
CA ALA A 195 11.17 -9.68 -27.73
C ALA A 195 10.20 -10.51 -28.58
N VAL A 196 9.63 -11.58 -28.01
CA VAL A 196 8.66 -12.49 -28.65
C VAL A 196 7.53 -12.75 -27.66
N THR A 197 6.28 -12.65 -28.12
CA THR A 197 5.10 -12.94 -27.29
C THR A 197 5.10 -14.42 -26.90
N ASP A 198 5.01 -14.67 -25.60
CA ASP A 198 4.85 -16.01 -25.02
C ASP A 198 3.98 -15.91 -23.76
N THR A 199 3.46 -17.03 -23.30
CA THR A 199 2.61 -17.10 -22.10
C THR A 199 3.48 -17.32 -20.86
N LEU A 200 3.19 -16.57 -19.79
CA LEU A 200 3.88 -16.67 -18.51
C LEU A 200 3.58 -17.99 -17.82
N THR A 201 4.61 -18.54 -17.15
CA THR A 201 4.46 -19.65 -16.21
C THR A 201 4.79 -19.17 -14.82
N ILE A 202 4.00 -19.61 -13.83
CA ILE A 202 4.10 -19.12 -12.46
C ILE A 202 4.44 -20.29 -11.52
N ALA A 203 5.46 -20.07 -10.70
CA ALA A 203 5.80 -20.92 -9.57
C ALA A 203 5.69 -20.12 -8.27
N THR A 204 4.97 -20.66 -7.29
CA THR A 204 4.76 -20.00 -5.99
C THR A 204 5.38 -20.82 -4.86
N SER A 205 6.01 -20.13 -3.90
CA SER A 205 6.51 -20.71 -2.66
C SER A 205 6.26 -19.77 -1.48
N ASN A 206 6.09 -20.31 -0.28
CA ASN A 206 5.93 -19.55 0.98
C ASN A 206 4.79 -18.52 0.98
N LEU A 207 3.73 -18.73 0.19
CA LEU A 207 2.52 -17.92 0.23
C LEU A 207 1.52 -18.51 1.23
N LYS A 208 0.84 -17.62 1.97
CA LYS A 208 -0.28 -17.97 2.84
C LYS A 208 -1.59 -17.74 2.12
N ASN A 209 -2.62 -18.50 2.49
CA ASN A 209 -3.96 -18.33 1.93
C ASN A 209 -4.44 -16.88 2.10
N ASN A 210 -5.01 -16.31 1.04
CA ASN A 210 -5.40 -14.89 0.88
C ASN A 210 -4.25 -13.88 0.71
N ASP A 211 -3.00 -14.30 0.54
CA ASP A 211 -1.93 -13.37 0.18
C ASP A 211 -2.22 -12.71 -1.18
N MET A 212 -2.01 -11.39 -1.27
CA MET A 212 -2.07 -10.65 -2.53
C MET A 212 -0.68 -10.61 -3.17
N VAL A 213 -0.59 -11.10 -4.40
CA VAL A 213 0.62 -11.09 -5.23
C VAL A 213 0.41 -10.14 -6.40
N THR A 214 1.43 -9.33 -6.71
CA THR A 214 1.38 -8.39 -7.84
C THR A 214 2.44 -8.70 -8.86
N LEU A 215 2.06 -8.73 -10.14
CA LEU A 215 2.97 -8.74 -11.27
C LEU A 215 2.99 -7.37 -11.93
N ILE A 216 4.18 -6.87 -12.26
CA ILE A 216 4.40 -5.60 -12.97
C ILE A 216 5.05 -5.91 -14.31
N GLY A 217 4.48 -5.44 -15.41
CA GLY A 217 5.03 -5.62 -16.74
C GLY A 217 6.14 -4.63 -17.07
N SER A 218 7.21 -5.12 -17.70
CA SER A 218 8.30 -4.29 -18.23
C SER A 218 8.17 -4.00 -19.73
N GLY A 219 7.13 -4.52 -20.40
CA GLY A 219 6.92 -4.33 -21.83
C GLY A 219 7.90 -5.09 -22.72
N GLY A 220 8.42 -4.41 -23.75
CA GLY A 220 9.25 -4.99 -24.81
C GLY A 220 8.59 -4.91 -26.19
N VAL A 221 9.28 -5.43 -27.21
CA VAL A 221 8.79 -5.45 -28.60
C VAL A 221 7.54 -6.33 -28.73
N ALA A 222 7.47 -7.41 -27.95
CA ALA A 222 6.36 -8.34 -27.94
C ALA A 222 6.15 -8.88 -26.51
N PRO A 223 5.43 -8.13 -25.65
CA PRO A 223 5.30 -8.40 -24.22
C PRO A 223 4.70 -9.78 -23.89
N TYR A 224 5.07 -10.34 -22.74
CA TYR A 224 4.50 -11.60 -22.26
C TYR A 224 3.01 -11.46 -21.94
N THR A 225 2.29 -12.58 -21.98
CA THR A 225 0.85 -12.63 -21.69
C THR A 225 0.55 -13.61 -20.56
N LEU A 226 -0.49 -13.33 -19.79
CA LEU A 226 -1.05 -14.22 -18.79
C LEU A 226 -2.49 -14.53 -19.16
N GLU A 227 -2.82 -15.82 -19.21
CA GLU A 227 -4.14 -16.32 -19.55
C GLU A 227 -4.77 -17.05 -18.36
N SER A 228 -6.10 -17.18 -18.37
CA SER A 228 -6.77 -18.05 -17.41
C SER A 228 -6.47 -19.52 -17.73
N GLY A 229 -6.15 -20.30 -16.70
CA GLY A 229 -5.82 -21.72 -16.85
C GLY A 229 -4.58 -22.11 -16.07
N VAL A 230 -4.00 -23.25 -16.41
CA VAL A 230 -2.80 -23.77 -15.75
C VAL A 230 -1.58 -22.99 -16.26
N ALA A 231 -0.99 -22.19 -15.38
CA ALA A 231 0.21 -21.40 -15.67
C ALA A 231 1.39 -21.95 -14.87
N GLY A 232 1.91 -23.10 -15.28
CA GLY A 232 2.98 -23.79 -14.54
C GLY A 232 2.45 -24.56 -13.33
N GLY A 233 2.89 -24.19 -12.12
CA GLY A 233 2.54 -24.89 -10.88
C GLY A 233 1.21 -24.44 -10.24
N VAL A 234 0.55 -23.45 -10.83
CA VAL A 234 -0.67 -22.83 -10.30
C VAL A 234 -1.74 -22.68 -11.38
N THR A 235 -3.00 -22.57 -10.96
CA THR A 235 -4.12 -22.23 -11.84
C THR A 235 -4.50 -20.77 -11.67
N VAL A 236 -4.47 -20.01 -12.76
CA VAL A 236 -4.81 -18.58 -12.78
C VAL A 236 -6.25 -18.40 -13.23
N ILE A 237 -6.99 -17.55 -12.51
CA ILE A 237 -8.37 -17.18 -12.82
C ILE A 237 -8.41 -15.67 -13.01
N LEU A 238 -8.58 -15.23 -14.26
CA LEU A 238 -8.70 -13.82 -14.62
C LEU A 238 -10.16 -13.40 -14.74
N PHE A 239 -10.46 -12.13 -14.45
CA PHE A 239 -11.81 -11.62 -14.59
C PHE A 239 -12.29 -11.72 -16.04
N ASN A 240 -13.46 -12.34 -16.21
CA ASN A 240 -14.08 -12.67 -17.49
C ASN A 240 -13.17 -13.47 -18.46
N GLY A 241 -12.13 -14.13 -17.96
CA GLY A 241 -11.14 -14.84 -18.79
C GLY A 241 -10.29 -13.91 -19.67
N THR A 242 -10.29 -12.61 -19.40
CA THR A 242 -9.59 -11.62 -20.22
C THR A 242 -8.08 -11.75 -20.03
N GLN A 243 -7.35 -12.01 -21.11
CA GLN A 243 -5.88 -12.08 -21.10
C GLN A 243 -5.27 -10.78 -20.57
N TRP A 244 -4.26 -10.90 -19.72
CA TRP A 244 -3.42 -9.79 -19.29
C TRP A 244 -2.13 -9.76 -20.11
N THR A 245 -1.70 -8.57 -20.52
CA THR A 245 -0.45 -8.37 -21.26
C THR A 245 0.50 -7.55 -20.40
N ALA A 246 1.73 -8.03 -20.23
CA ALA A 246 2.77 -7.41 -19.41
C ALA A 246 3.39 -6.18 -20.11
N LEU A 247 2.55 -5.24 -20.56
CA LEU A 247 2.98 -3.94 -21.07
C LEU A 247 3.80 -3.18 -20.02
N GLU A 248 4.56 -2.19 -20.46
CA GLU A 248 5.34 -1.35 -19.55
C GLU A 248 4.42 -0.70 -18.52
N ASN A 249 4.72 -0.90 -17.23
CA ASN A 249 3.96 -0.41 -16.07
C ASN A 249 2.54 -0.99 -15.92
N ALA A 250 2.10 -1.91 -16.78
CA ALA A 250 0.87 -2.65 -16.55
C ALA A 250 1.02 -3.52 -15.31
N SER A 251 -0.05 -3.63 -14.52
CA SER A 251 -0.01 -4.38 -13.27
C SER A 251 -1.23 -5.28 -13.12
N ILE A 252 -1.02 -6.41 -12.47
CA ILE A 252 -2.11 -7.31 -12.09
C ILE A 252 -1.88 -7.81 -10.67
N THR A 253 -2.90 -7.66 -9.83
CA THR A 253 -2.92 -8.19 -8.47
C THR A 253 -3.81 -9.42 -8.40
N LEU A 254 -3.23 -10.51 -7.92
CA LEU A 254 -3.83 -11.83 -7.81
C LEU A 254 -3.86 -12.25 -6.34
N ARG A 255 -4.98 -12.80 -5.87
CA ARG A 255 -5.12 -13.42 -4.56
C ARG A 255 -4.76 -14.89 -4.63
N TYR A 256 -3.82 -15.30 -3.78
CA TYR A 256 -3.44 -16.69 -3.64
C TYR A 256 -4.47 -17.46 -2.80
N VAL A 257 -4.97 -18.57 -3.34
CA VAL A 257 -5.88 -19.49 -2.66
C VAL A 257 -5.28 -20.88 -2.65
N ASP A 258 -5.09 -21.42 -1.46
CA ASP A 258 -4.59 -22.78 -1.27
C ASP A 258 -5.76 -23.77 -1.14
N ALA A 259 -5.98 -24.59 -2.18
CA ALA A 259 -6.98 -25.66 -2.18
C ALA A 259 -6.35 -27.06 -2.02
N GLY A 260 -5.19 -27.15 -1.39
CA GLY A 260 -4.46 -28.41 -1.21
C GLY A 260 -3.59 -28.76 -2.41
N ALA A 261 -4.02 -29.72 -3.23
CA ALA A 261 -3.21 -30.21 -4.37
C ALA A 261 -3.11 -29.16 -5.49
N THR A 262 -4.15 -28.35 -5.67
CA THR A 262 -4.17 -27.25 -6.64
C THR A 262 -4.06 -25.93 -5.91
N LYS A 263 -3.21 -25.04 -6.41
CA LYS A 263 -3.09 -23.68 -5.93
C LYS A 263 -3.68 -22.73 -6.96
N TYR A 264 -4.43 -21.74 -6.50
CA TYR A 264 -5.08 -20.78 -7.37
C TYR A 264 -4.53 -19.37 -7.18
N LEU A 265 -4.48 -18.62 -8.28
CA LEU A 265 -4.26 -17.18 -8.29
C LEU A 265 -5.48 -16.54 -8.93
N VAL A 266 -6.30 -15.87 -8.11
CA VAL A 266 -7.56 -15.26 -8.54
C VAL A 266 -7.36 -13.76 -8.68
N GLU A 267 -7.68 -13.20 -9.83
CA GLU A 267 -7.60 -11.76 -10.04
C GLU A 267 -8.42 -10.97 -9.03
N VAL A 268 -7.82 -9.91 -8.50
CA VAL A 268 -8.46 -8.93 -7.60
C VAL A 268 -8.53 -7.58 -8.27
N ALA A 269 -7.43 -7.17 -8.91
CA ALA A 269 -7.34 -5.88 -9.57
C ALA A 269 -6.35 -5.93 -10.74
N ARG A 270 -6.57 -5.06 -11.73
CA ARG A 270 -5.66 -4.81 -12.84
C ARG A 270 -5.49 -3.30 -13.03
N GLY A 271 -4.31 -2.86 -13.46
CA GLY A 271 -3.97 -1.46 -13.72
C GLY A 271 -3.14 -1.31 -14.98
#